data_AF-A0A829YEN8-F1
#
_entry.id   AF-A0A829YEN8-F1
#
_cell.length_a   1.000
_cell.length_b   1.000
_cell.length_c   1.000
_cell.angle_alpha   90.00
_cell.angle_beta   90.00
_cell.angle_gamma   90.00
#
_symmetry.space_group_name_H-M   'P 1'
#
loop_
_entity.id
_entity.type
_entity.pdbx_description
1 polymer ?
#
loop_
_entity_poly.entity_id
_entity_poly.type
_entity_poly.pdbx_seq_one_letter_code
_entity_poly.pdbx_strand_id
1 'polypeptide(L)'
;MIRRPLLRFLAAAAFIAHVPFASAGAADTTVVLVHGAFADGSSWNKIIPKLQARGLKVISVQNPLTSLADDVAAAHRAIDNASGNVVLVGHSWGGTVITEAGNHDKVKALVYVAAFAPSRGESTADQGKNYETPPGIAKLVADPAGFLSLPAEAVATDFAQDVTREEANLIAITQGPIRGASFDEKVSAAAWETKPSWYIVASKDHMIQPAYESKTAQKIHAKVTTVPSSHVPMVSHPKEVADVIIAAATSR
;
A
#
# COMPACT_ATOMS: atom_id res chain seq x y z
N MET A 1 -81.67 26.49 0.94
CA MET A 1 -80.53 25.82 0.28
C MET A 1 -79.31 25.92 1.18
N ILE A 2 -78.91 24.80 1.77
CA ILE A 2 -77.87 24.71 2.81
C ILE A 2 -76.50 24.62 2.14
N ARG A 3 -75.57 25.55 2.42
CA ARG A 3 -74.17 25.45 1.99
C ARG A 3 -73.31 24.92 3.15
N ARG A 4 -72.78 23.70 3.00
CA ARG A 4 -71.78 23.10 3.91
C ARG A 4 -70.37 23.55 3.50
N PRO A 5 -69.45 23.84 4.44
CA PRO A 5 -68.04 24.05 4.10
C PRO A 5 -67.32 22.69 3.98
N LEU A 6 -66.49 22.54 2.95
CA LEU A 6 -65.58 21.40 2.81
C LEU A 6 -64.37 21.59 3.73
N LEU A 7 -64.15 20.64 4.65
CA LEU A 7 -62.91 20.50 5.41
C LEU A 7 -61.87 19.80 4.51
N ARG A 8 -60.78 20.49 4.16
CA ARG A 8 -59.62 19.89 3.49
C ARG A 8 -58.70 19.25 4.54
N PHE A 9 -58.58 17.94 4.53
CA PHE A 9 -57.55 17.23 5.29
C PHE A 9 -56.21 17.30 4.53
N LEU A 10 -55.20 17.93 5.13
CA LEU A 10 -53.81 17.81 4.71
C LEU A 10 -53.21 16.55 5.34
N ALA A 11 -52.91 15.55 4.53
CA ALA A 11 -52.13 14.39 4.95
C ALA A 11 -50.65 14.79 5.05
N ALA A 12 -50.09 14.77 6.26
CA ALA A 12 -48.66 14.94 6.48
C ALA A 12 -47.94 13.62 6.18
N ALA A 13 -47.12 13.58 5.14
CA ALA A 13 -46.25 12.45 4.87
C ALA A 13 -45.01 12.54 5.78
N ALA A 14 -44.87 11.61 6.72
CA ALA A 14 -43.69 11.50 7.56
C ALA A 14 -42.55 10.88 6.76
N PHE A 15 -41.54 11.67 6.42
CA PHE A 15 -40.27 11.17 5.90
C PHE A 15 -39.46 10.57 7.05
N ILE A 16 -39.36 9.24 7.09
CA ILE A 16 -38.40 8.55 7.95
C ILE A 16 -37.03 8.68 7.28
N ALA A 17 -36.23 9.65 7.73
CA ALA A 17 -34.83 9.75 7.34
C ALA A 17 -34.09 8.51 7.84
N HIS A 18 -33.65 7.65 6.91
CA HIS A 18 -32.68 6.61 7.21
C HIS A 18 -31.34 7.28 7.49
N VAL A 19 -30.96 7.36 8.77
CA VAL A 19 -29.59 7.70 9.15
C VAL A 19 -28.78 6.40 9.04
N PRO A 20 -27.84 6.27 8.10
CA PRO A 20 -27.00 5.09 8.04
C PRO A 20 -26.10 5.08 9.28
N PHE A 21 -26.20 4.02 10.08
CA PHE A 21 -25.20 3.74 11.11
C PHE A 21 -23.87 3.39 10.40
N ALA A 22 -23.02 4.39 10.23
CA ALA A 22 -21.62 4.15 9.90
C ALA A 22 -20.97 3.44 11.10
N SER A 23 -20.34 2.29 10.86
CA SER A 23 -19.55 1.59 11.87
C SER A 23 -18.47 2.52 12.41
N ALA A 24 -18.56 2.85 13.71
CA ALA A 24 -17.67 3.79 14.38
C ALA A 24 -16.18 3.39 14.33
N GLY A 25 -15.86 2.12 14.03
CA GLY A 25 -14.46 1.64 13.96
C GLY A 25 -13.68 2.08 12.71
N ALA A 26 -14.37 2.42 11.61
CA ALA A 26 -13.72 2.84 10.35
C ALA A 26 -13.66 4.37 10.18
N ALA A 27 -14.56 5.11 10.85
CA ALA A 27 -14.72 6.54 10.65
C ALA A 27 -13.52 7.39 11.11
N ASP A 28 -12.67 6.85 12.00
CA ASP A 28 -11.49 7.52 12.55
C ASP A 28 -10.17 6.83 12.14
N THR A 29 -10.15 6.19 10.96
CA THR A 29 -8.93 5.58 10.40
C THR A 29 -8.54 6.22 9.08
N THR A 30 -7.29 6.68 8.99
CA THR A 30 -6.67 7.15 7.76
C THR A 30 -5.76 6.04 7.21
N VAL A 31 -5.85 5.77 5.91
CA VAL A 31 -4.93 4.88 5.20
C VAL A 31 -3.78 5.73 4.64
N VAL A 32 -2.55 5.41 5.01
CA VAL A 32 -1.35 6.05 4.44
C VAL A 32 -0.67 5.04 3.52
N LEU A 33 -0.59 5.39 2.24
CA LEU A 33 -0.06 4.54 1.17
C LEU A 33 1.39 4.93 0.87
N VAL A 34 2.30 3.98 0.94
CA VAL A 34 3.74 4.16 0.78
C VAL A 34 4.19 3.31 -0.41
N HIS A 35 4.58 3.98 -1.51
CA HIS A 35 5.02 3.29 -2.72
C HIS A 35 6.41 2.66 -2.58
N GLY A 36 6.73 1.76 -3.49
CA GLY A 36 8.04 1.12 -3.58
C GLY A 36 9.08 1.93 -4.34
N ALA A 37 10.22 1.29 -4.58
CA ALA A 37 11.20 1.74 -5.56
C ALA A 37 10.58 1.72 -6.96
N PHE A 38 11.10 2.54 -7.88
CA PHE A 38 10.64 2.62 -9.27
C PHE A 38 9.16 3.03 -9.41
N ALA A 39 8.66 3.79 -8.44
CA ALA A 39 7.27 4.23 -8.39
C ALA A 39 7.18 5.63 -7.77
N ASP A 40 5.98 6.22 -7.87
CA ASP A 40 5.57 7.42 -7.15
C ASP A 40 4.19 7.16 -6.52
N GLY A 41 3.60 8.16 -5.86
CA GLY A 41 2.29 7.98 -5.23
C GLY A 41 1.13 7.68 -6.19
N SER A 42 1.32 7.81 -7.51
CA SER A 42 0.32 7.46 -8.53
C SER A 42 0.17 5.96 -8.74
N SER A 43 1.12 5.14 -8.24
CA SER A 43 1.03 3.68 -8.24
C SER A 43 -0.24 3.17 -7.54
N TRP A 44 -0.84 4.01 -6.69
CA TRP A 44 -2.06 3.72 -5.93
C TRP A 44 -3.35 4.25 -6.58
N ASN A 45 -3.29 4.81 -7.80
CA ASN A 45 -4.44 5.45 -8.46
C ASN A 45 -5.68 4.55 -8.59
N LYS A 46 -5.51 3.23 -8.75
CA LYS A 46 -6.63 2.28 -8.81
C LYS A 46 -7.16 1.85 -7.42
N ILE A 47 -6.39 2.10 -6.35
CA ILE A 47 -6.73 1.76 -4.97
C ILE A 47 -7.45 2.91 -4.28
N ILE A 48 -6.92 4.13 -4.39
CA ILE A 48 -7.46 5.34 -3.74
C ILE A 48 -8.99 5.48 -3.89
N PRO A 49 -9.58 5.45 -5.10
CA PRO A 49 -11.03 5.60 -5.26
C PRO A 49 -11.83 4.47 -4.60
N LYS A 50 -11.28 3.25 -4.53
CA LYS A 50 -11.94 2.11 -3.87
C LYS A 50 -12.00 2.29 -2.36
N LEU A 51 -10.93 2.82 -1.76
CA LEU A 51 -10.89 3.14 -0.34
C LEU A 51 -11.82 4.31 0.00
N GLN A 52 -11.81 5.37 -0.82
CA GLN A 52 -12.70 6.53 -0.64
C GLN A 52 -14.18 6.16 -0.78
N ALA A 53 -14.52 5.24 -1.68
CA ALA A 53 -15.89 4.71 -1.80
C ALA A 53 -16.38 3.99 -0.53
N ARG A 54 -15.47 3.62 0.39
CA ARG A 54 -15.78 3.06 1.71
C ARG A 54 -15.71 4.09 2.84
N GLY A 55 -15.56 5.38 2.50
CA GLY A 55 -15.49 6.49 3.46
C GLY A 55 -14.13 6.62 4.17
N LEU A 56 -13.10 5.89 3.72
CA LEU A 56 -11.77 5.98 4.30
C LEU A 56 -11.05 7.24 3.80
N LYS A 57 -10.36 7.92 4.72
CA LYS A 57 -9.40 8.98 4.37
C LYS A 57 -8.12 8.33 3.89
N VAL A 58 -7.49 8.92 2.87
CA VAL A 58 -6.29 8.36 2.24
C VAL A 58 -5.25 9.45 2.07
N ILE A 59 -4.00 9.17 2.43
CA ILE A 59 -2.83 10.00 2.15
C ILE A 59 -1.85 9.14 1.36
N SER A 60 -1.41 9.60 0.18
CA SER A 60 -0.36 8.95 -0.59
C SER A 60 0.96 9.64 -0.31
N VAL A 61 1.93 8.90 0.21
CA VAL A 61 3.29 9.39 0.48
C VAL A 61 4.05 9.50 -0.83
N GLN A 62 4.81 10.58 -1.00
CA GLN A 62 5.81 10.70 -2.05
C GLN A 62 7.16 10.40 -1.40
N ASN A 63 7.63 9.16 -1.51
CA ASN A 63 8.95 8.78 -1.01
C ASN A 63 10.01 9.53 -1.83
N PRO A 64 10.96 10.24 -1.19
CA PRO A 64 12.10 10.83 -1.88
C PRO A 64 12.97 9.82 -2.63
N LEU A 65 13.01 8.56 -2.20
CA LEU A 65 13.82 7.48 -2.75
C LEU A 65 15.35 7.75 -2.69
N THR A 66 15.77 8.64 -1.79
CA THR A 66 17.17 9.08 -1.62
C THR A 66 17.90 8.40 -0.47
N SER A 67 17.17 7.94 0.54
CA SER A 67 17.63 7.16 1.70
C SER A 67 16.42 6.54 2.42
N LEU A 68 16.64 5.54 3.29
CA LEU A 68 15.58 5.03 4.16
C LEU A 68 15.10 6.12 5.13
N ALA A 69 16.04 6.90 5.67
CA ALA A 69 15.73 7.99 6.60
C ALA A 69 14.78 9.04 6.00
N ASP A 70 15.02 9.45 4.75
CA ASP A 70 14.19 10.45 4.06
C ASP A 70 12.79 9.91 3.75
N ASP A 71 12.69 8.64 3.34
CA ASP A 71 11.41 7.97 3.07
C ASP A 71 10.60 7.78 4.34
N VAL A 72 11.24 7.40 5.45
CA VAL A 72 10.61 7.32 6.78
C VAL A 72 10.15 8.69 7.24
N ALA A 73 10.96 9.74 7.07
CA ALA A 73 10.56 11.10 7.40
C ALA A 73 9.36 11.57 6.56
N ALA A 74 9.27 11.18 5.29
CA ALA A 74 8.11 11.45 4.45
C ALA A 74 6.86 10.71 4.93
N ALA A 75 6.99 9.44 5.32
CA ALA A 75 5.90 8.67 5.90
C ALA A 75 5.43 9.25 7.24
N HIS A 76 6.35 9.64 8.14
CA HIS A 76 6.00 10.30 9.41
C HIS A 76 5.22 11.60 9.19
N ARG A 77 5.64 12.46 8.25
CA ARG A 77 4.86 13.67 7.90
C ARG A 77 3.43 13.34 7.48
N ALA A 78 3.21 12.25 6.74
CA ALA A 78 1.87 11.82 6.36
C ALA A 78 1.07 11.27 7.55
N ILE A 79 1.70 10.52 8.44
CA ILE A 79 1.10 10.00 9.68
C ILE A 79 0.70 11.13 10.63
N ASP A 80 1.54 12.15 10.78
CA ASP A 80 1.27 13.31 11.62
C ASP A 80 0.07 14.11 11.12
N ASN A 81 -0.04 14.27 9.80
CA ASN A 81 -1.16 14.95 9.14
C ASN A 81 -2.44 14.09 9.07
N ALA A 82 -2.35 12.79 9.34
CA ALA A 82 -3.51 11.92 9.38
C ALA A 82 -4.40 12.21 10.60
N SER A 83 -5.72 12.19 10.37
CA SER A 83 -6.70 12.20 11.46
C SER A 83 -6.93 10.79 11.99
N GLY A 84 -7.04 10.66 13.31
CA GLY A 84 -7.33 9.38 13.96
C GLY A 84 -6.16 8.38 13.87
N ASN A 85 -6.50 7.10 13.95
CA ASN A 85 -5.53 6.02 13.80
C ASN A 85 -5.10 5.83 12.34
N VAL A 86 -3.93 5.23 12.13
CA VAL A 86 -3.35 5.02 10.81
C VAL A 86 -3.18 3.52 10.51
N VAL A 87 -3.57 3.14 9.30
CA VAL A 87 -3.06 1.93 8.66
C VAL A 87 -1.99 2.33 7.65
N LEU A 88 -0.77 1.85 7.85
CA LEU A 88 0.31 2.01 6.87
C LEU A 88 0.27 0.87 5.86
N VAL A 89 0.31 1.21 4.58
CA VAL A 89 0.34 0.24 3.48
C VAL A 89 1.61 0.47 2.68
N GLY A 90 2.46 -0.54 2.57
CA GLY A 90 3.75 -0.47 1.91
C GLY A 90 3.85 -1.46 0.78
N HIS A 91 4.13 -0.98 -0.43
CA HIS A 91 4.44 -1.83 -1.59
C HIS A 91 5.95 -1.98 -1.75
N SER A 92 6.45 -3.21 -1.99
CA SER A 92 7.87 -3.44 -2.30
C SER A 92 8.82 -2.84 -1.23
N TRP A 93 9.76 -1.98 -1.64
CA TRP A 93 10.59 -1.13 -0.76
C TRP A 93 9.79 -0.36 0.30
N GLY A 94 8.57 0.08 -0.02
CA GLY A 94 7.66 0.72 0.92
C GLY A 94 7.35 -0.17 2.13
N GLY A 95 7.49 -1.49 2.02
CA GLY A 95 7.48 -2.43 3.15
C GLY A 95 8.58 -2.17 4.17
N THR A 96 9.81 -1.92 3.73
CA THR A 96 10.93 -1.50 4.59
C THR A 96 10.60 -0.18 5.28
N VAL A 97 10.09 0.79 4.52
CA VAL A 97 9.72 2.11 5.04
C VAL A 97 8.64 2.01 6.12
N ILE A 98 7.55 1.28 5.89
CA ILE A 98 6.50 1.12 6.91
C ILE A 98 6.94 0.27 8.10
N THR A 99 7.95 -0.60 7.92
CA THR A 99 8.50 -1.39 9.02
C THR A 99 9.21 -0.50 10.04
N GLU A 100 9.93 0.53 9.58
CA GLU A 100 10.55 1.52 10.45
C GLU A 100 9.53 2.57 10.91
N ALA A 101 8.79 3.17 9.97
CA ALA A 101 7.84 4.26 10.26
C ALA A 101 6.65 3.81 11.12
N GLY A 102 6.28 2.52 11.04
CA GLY A 102 5.15 1.93 11.74
C GLY A 102 5.27 1.87 13.26
N ASN A 103 6.45 2.16 13.80
CA ASN A 103 6.64 2.31 15.25
C ASN A 103 5.94 3.55 15.82
N HIS A 104 5.46 4.45 14.96
CA HIS A 104 4.71 5.64 15.34
C HIS A 104 3.39 5.29 16.07
N ASP A 105 3.06 6.01 17.14
CA ASP A 105 1.93 5.69 18.04
C ASP A 105 0.55 5.68 17.35
N LYS A 106 0.33 6.60 16.40
CA LYS A 106 -0.89 6.61 15.57
C LYS A 106 -1.08 5.35 14.73
N VAL A 107 -0.03 4.59 14.45
CA VAL A 107 -0.12 3.41 13.57
C VAL A 107 -0.70 2.25 14.35
N LYS A 108 -1.87 1.77 13.88
CA LYS A 108 -2.58 0.63 14.48
C LYS A 108 -2.37 -0.69 13.72
N ALA A 109 -2.02 -0.64 12.44
CA ALA A 109 -1.86 -1.83 11.60
C ALA A 109 -0.96 -1.57 10.39
N LEU A 110 -0.38 -2.65 9.87
CA LEU A 110 0.51 -2.66 8.71
C LEU A 110 -0.06 -3.55 7.60
N VAL A 111 0.06 -3.11 6.34
CA VAL A 111 -0.29 -3.91 5.16
C VAL A 111 0.91 -3.92 4.23
N TYR A 112 1.47 -5.11 4.02
CA TYR A 112 2.58 -5.36 3.12
C TYR A 112 2.04 -5.86 1.79
N VAL A 113 2.41 -5.23 0.68
CA VAL A 113 1.95 -5.57 -0.67
C VAL A 113 3.15 -5.95 -1.52
N ALA A 114 3.37 -7.25 -1.77
CA ALA A 114 4.55 -7.74 -2.49
C ALA A 114 5.85 -7.04 -2.00
N ALA A 115 6.13 -7.16 -0.69
CA ALA A 115 6.99 -6.20 0.02
C ALA A 115 8.05 -6.84 0.91
N PHE A 116 9.11 -6.09 1.18
CA PHE A 116 10.09 -6.46 2.19
C PHE A 116 9.56 -6.16 3.60
N ALA A 117 9.98 -6.95 4.59
CA ALA A 117 9.67 -6.69 6.00
C ALA A 117 10.89 -7.08 6.87
N PRO A 118 11.96 -6.24 6.87
CA PRO A 118 13.18 -6.54 7.60
C PRO A 118 12.93 -6.67 9.11
N SER A 119 13.77 -7.48 9.75
CA SER A 119 13.84 -7.54 11.21
C SER A 119 14.74 -6.41 11.73
N ARG A 120 14.67 -6.11 13.03
CA ARG A 120 15.59 -5.14 13.65
C ARG A 120 17.05 -5.43 13.27
N GLY A 121 17.73 -4.42 12.73
CA GLY A 121 19.14 -4.52 12.31
C GLY A 121 19.38 -5.18 10.95
N GLU A 122 18.34 -5.61 10.23
CA GLU A 122 18.43 -6.07 8.84
C GLU A 122 18.16 -4.92 7.86
N SER A 123 18.80 -5.01 6.68
CA SER A 123 18.47 -4.18 5.53
C SER A 123 17.53 -4.92 4.55
N THR A 124 17.14 -4.26 3.46
CA THR A 124 16.45 -4.94 2.35
C THR A 124 17.39 -5.90 1.63
N ALA A 125 18.64 -5.50 1.39
CA ALA A 125 19.64 -6.32 0.73
C ALA A 125 19.96 -7.62 1.49
N ASP A 126 19.87 -7.61 2.83
CA ASP A 126 20.06 -8.81 3.65
C ASP A 126 19.02 -9.91 3.38
N GLN A 127 17.79 -9.52 3.05
CA GLN A 127 16.64 -10.43 2.97
C GLN A 127 16.63 -11.32 1.71
N GLY A 128 17.27 -10.86 0.63
CA GLY A 128 17.34 -11.59 -0.65
C GLY A 128 18.46 -12.64 -0.74
N LYS A 129 19.41 -12.66 0.20
CA LYS A 129 20.69 -13.42 0.08
C LYS A 129 20.53 -14.94 -0.07
N ASN A 130 19.42 -15.50 0.41
CA ASN A 130 19.16 -16.94 0.39
C ASN A 130 18.23 -17.37 -0.76
N TYR A 131 17.97 -16.49 -1.72
CA TYR A 131 17.07 -16.71 -2.84
C TYR A 131 17.80 -16.46 -4.17
N GLU A 132 17.36 -17.13 -5.23
CA GLU A 132 17.84 -16.83 -6.57
C GLU A 132 17.49 -15.39 -6.96
N THR A 133 18.44 -14.70 -7.59
CA THR A 133 18.24 -13.34 -8.10
C THR A 133 17.04 -13.31 -9.06
N PRO A 134 15.98 -12.55 -8.74
CA PRO A 134 14.82 -12.42 -9.62
C PRO A 134 15.21 -11.78 -10.97
N PRO A 135 14.56 -12.16 -12.07
CA PRO A 135 14.94 -11.69 -13.40
C PRO A 135 14.83 -10.17 -13.56
N GLY A 136 13.88 -9.51 -12.88
CA GLY A 136 13.77 -8.05 -12.92
C GLY A 136 14.92 -7.35 -12.19
N ILE A 137 15.44 -7.93 -11.11
CA ILE A 137 16.60 -7.40 -10.36
C ILE A 137 17.87 -7.46 -11.22
N ALA A 138 18.06 -8.52 -12.01
CA ALA A 138 19.20 -8.68 -12.89
C ALA A 138 19.25 -7.65 -14.05
N LYS A 139 18.15 -6.92 -14.29
CA LYS A 139 18.01 -5.95 -15.38
C LYS A 139 18.06 -4.49 -14.92
N LEU A 140 18.31 -4.25 -13.63
CA LEU A 140 18.46 -2.90 -13.10
C LEU A 140 19.64 -2.18 -13.74
N VAL A 141 19.47 -0.89 -14.02
CA VAL A 141 20.53 -0.01 -14.51
C VAL A 141 20.81 1.05 -13.47
N ALA A 142 22.09 1.43 -13.33
CA ALA A 142 22.53 2.48 -12.43
C ALA A 142 22.98 3.70 -13.23
N ASP A 143 22.58 4.89 -12.81
CA ASP A 143 23.17 6.13 -13.29
C ASP A 143 24.51 6.44 -12.58
N PRO A 144 25.28 7.45 -13.03
CA PRO A 144 26.55 7.81 -12.39
C PRO A 144 26.43 8.29 -10.94
N ALA A 145 25.24 8.70 -10.49
CA ALA A 145 24.97 9.09 -9.11
C ALA A 145 24.56 7.90 -8.22
N GLY A 146 24.44 6.70 -8.79
CA GLY A 146 24.08 5.47 -8.09
C GLY A 146 22.57 5.29 -7.90
N PHE A 147 21.74 6.00 -8.67
CA PHE A 147 20.30 5.76 -8.72
C PHE A 147 19.99 4.62 -9.68
N LEU A 148 19.15 3.71 -9.22
CA LEU A 148 18.71 2.53 -9.93
C LEU A 148 17.37 2.81 -10.63
N SER A 149 17.21 2.27 -11.83
CA SER A 149 15.95 2.25 -12.58
C SER A 149 15.79 0.95 -13.37
N LEU A 150 14.59 0.72 -13.89
CA LEU A 150 14.29 -0.40 -14.78
C LEU A 150 14.15 0.09 -16.22
N PRO A 151 14.81 -0.56 -17.20
CA PRO A 151 14.48 -0.37 -18.61
C PRO A 151 13.00 -0.67 -18.88
N ALA A 152 12.39 0.04 -19.83
CA ALA A 152 10.96 -0.13 -20.14
C ALA A 152 10.57 -1.58 -20.48
N GLU A 153 11.44 -2.30 -21.17
CA GLU A 153 11.23 -3.73 -21.46
C GLU A 153 11.19 -4.57 -20.18
N ALA A 154 12.09 -4.31 -19.22
CA ALA A 154 12.11 -5.01 -17.94
C ALA A 154 10.85 -4.70 -17.11
N VAL A 155 10.34 -3.47 -17.19
CA VAL A 155 9.05 -3.13 -16.58
C VAL A 155 7.93 -3.99 -17.18
N ALA A 156 7.88 -4.12 -18.50
CA ALA A 156 6.86 -4.90 -19.19
C ALA A 156 6.98 -6.42 -18.98
N THR A 157 8.19 -6.96 -18.79
CA THR A 157 8.41 -8.43 -18.71
C THR A 157 8.57 -8.98 -17.29
N ASP A 158 8.96 -8.14 -16.33
CA ASP A 158 9.32 -8.59 -14.97
C ASP A 158 8.72 -7.74 -13.84
N PHE A 159 8.33 -6.50 -14.08
CA PHE A 159 7.71 -5.68 -13.03
C PHE A 159 6.18 -5.74 -13.08
N ALA A 160 5.62 -5.64 -14.29
CA ALA A 160 4.19 -5.48 -14.53
C ALA A 160 3.72 -6.34 -15.70
N GLN A 161 4.17 -7.58 -15.80
CA GLN A 161 3.91 -8.47 -16.93
C GLN A 161 2.46 -8.95 -17.08
N ASP A 162 1.58 -8.55 -16.16
CA ASP A 162 0.15 -8.88 -16.15
C ASP A 162 -0.76 -7.66 -16.35
N VAL A 163 -0.20 -6.48 -16.68
CA VAL A 163 -0.98 -5.28 -17.06
C VAL A 163 -0.95 -5.06 -18.58
N THR A 164 -1.74 -4.11 -19.08
CA THR A 164 -1.67 -3.79 -20.53
C THR A 164 -0.34 -3.14 -20.89
N ARG A 165 0.04 -3.19 -22.17
CA ARG A 165 1.27 -2.53 -22.64
C ARG A 165 1.28 -1.03 -22.35
N GLU A 166 0.12 -0.38 -22.47
CA GLU A 166 -0.06 1.04 -22.18
C GLU A 166 0.20 1.34 -20.70
N GLU A 167 -0.31 0.49 -19.80
CA GLU A 167 -0.08 0.61 -18.36
C GLU A 167 1.39 0.34 -18.00
N ALA A 168 2.01 -0.70 -18.56
CA ALA A 168 3.42 -0.99 -18.34
C ALA A 168 4.31 0.17 -18.84
N ASN A 169 4.00 0.75 -20.00
CA ASN A 169 4.71 1.92 -20.53
C ASN A 169 4.53 3.15 -19.62
N LEU A 170 3.32 3.37 -19.10
CA LEU A 170 3.09 4.46 -18.15
C LEU A 170 3.93 4.27 -16.88
N ILE A 171 3.92 3.07 -16.29
CA ILE A 171 4.74 2.72 -15.11
C ILE A 171 6.23 2.96 -15.40
N ALA A 172 6.71 2.56 -16.58
CA ALA A 172 8.11 2.76 -16.96
C ALA A 172 8.50 4.24 -17.08
N ILE A 173 7.59 5.10 -17.54
CA ILE A 173 7.83 6.54 -17.71
C ILE A 173 7.74 7.29 -16.38
N THR A 174 6.81 6.91 -15.51
CA THR A 174 6.58 7.58 -14.22
C THR A 174 7.44 7.03 -13.08
N GLN A 175 8.32 6.05 -13.35
CA GLN A 175 9.15 5.46 -12.31
C GLN A 175 10.05 6.52 -11.65
N GLY A 176 10.11 6.51 -10.31
CA GLY A 176 11.11 7.25 -9.55
C GLY A 176 12.37 6.39 -9.36
N PRO A 177 13.56 6.82 -9.83
CA PRO A 177 14.80 6.12 -9.54
C PRO A 177 15.08 6.10 -8.03
N ILE A 178 15.58 4.98 -7.51
CA ILE A 178 15.96 4.85 -6.09
C ILE A 178 17.48 4.84 -5.94
N ARG A 179 18.01 5.53 -4.94
CA ARG A 179 19.44 5.44 -4.62
C ARG A 179 19.77 4.01 -4.17
N GLY A 180 20.66 3.32 -4.88
CA GLY A 180 20.95 1.91 -4.61
C GLY A 180 21.43 1.64 -3.18
N ALA A 181 22.20 2.58 -2.60
CA ALA A 181 22.68 2.50 -1.23
C ALA A 181 21.55 2.42 -0.17
N SER A 182 20.34 2.90 -0.49
CA SER A 182 19.19 2.81 0.42
C SER A 182 18.87 1.36 0.79
N PHE A 183 19.12 0.39 -0.11
CA PHE A 183 18.83 -1.02 0.14
C PHE A 183 19.73 -1.65 1.22
N ASP A 184 20.88 -1.04 1.52
CA ASP A 184 21.82 -1.47 2.57
C ASP A 184 21.54 -0.81 3.92
N GLU A 185 20.68 0.21 3.97
CA GLU A 185 20.27 0.86 5.20
C GLU A 185 19.40 -0.07 6.05
N LYS A 186 19.65 -0.07 7.36
CA LYS A 186 19.06 -1.02 8.31
C LYS A 186 17.91 -0.38 9.07
N VAL A 187 16.85 -1.15 9.28
CA VAL A 187 15.78 -0.73 10.20
C VAL A 187 16.27 -0.82 11.64
N SER A 188 15.95 0.18 12.45
CA SER A 188 16.30 0.25 13.87
C SER A 188 15.30 -0.49 14.76
N ALA A 189 14.06 -0.64 14.28
CA ALA A 189 12.98 -1.37 14.94
C ALA A 189 11.96 -1.88 13.91
N ALA A 190 11.41 -3.06 14.17
CA ALA A 190 10.45 -3.69 13.28
C ALA A 190 9.02 -3.54 13.83
N ALA A 191 8.24 -2.62 13.27
CA ALA A 191 6.88 -2.33 13.74
C ALA A 191 5.97 -3.58 13.77
N TRP A 192 6.18 -4.52 12.84
CA TRP A 192 5.40 -5.76 12.76
C TRP A 192 5.58 -6.69 13.98
N GLU A 193 6.60 -6.47 14.83
CA GLU A 193 6.74 -7.20 16.10
C GLU A 193 5.61 -6.89 17.09
N THR A 194 4.98 -5.72 16.97
CA THR A 194 3.95 -5.25 17.91
C THR A 194 2.63 -4.86 17.25
N LYS A 195 2.62 -4.64 15.94
CA LYS A 195 1.43 -4.22 15.18
C LYS A 195 0.85 -5.39 14.38
N PRO A 196 -0.48 -5.57 14.38
CA PRO A 196 -1.11 -6.57 13.51
C PRO A 196 -0.79 -6.27 12.04
N SER A 197 -0.50 -7.32 11.30
CA SER A 197 -0.02 -7.23 9.93
C SER A 197 -0.90 -8.01 8.96
N TRP A 198 -1.01 -7.48 7.74
CA TRP A 198 -1.58 -8.14 6.57
C TRP A 198 -0.49 -8.22 5.51
N TYR A 199 -0.57 -9.25 4.69
CA TYR A 199 0.39 -9.45 3.62
C TYR A 199 -0.32 -9.92 2.35
N ILE A 200 -0.01 -9.28 1.22
CA ILE A 200 -0.44 -9.68 -0.11
C ILE A 200 0.74 -10.31 -0.82
N VAL A 201 0.67 -11.61 -1.06
CA VAL A 201 1.69 -12.36 -1.82
C VAL A 201 1.36 -12.27 -3.30
N ALA A 202 2.27 -11.73 -4.10
CA ALA A 202 2.18 -11.74 -5.56
C ALA A 202 2.77 -13.04 -6.11
N SER A 203 1.92 -13.99 -6.50
CA SER A 203 2.37 -15.35 -6.81
C SER A 203 3.14 -15.50 -8.12
N LYS A 204 3.21 -14.44 -8.94
CA LYS A 204 3.97 -14.38 -10.19
C LYS A 204 4.96 -13.21 -10.17
N ASP A 205 5.40 -12.80 -8.99
CA ASP A 205 6.35 -11.72 -8.84
C ASP A 205 7.74 -12.12 -9.39
N HIS A 206 8.30 -11.26 -10.24
CA HIS A 206 9.59 -11.42 -10.91
C HIS A 206 10.65 -10.41 -10.39
N MET A 207 10.30 -9.61 -9.37
CA MET A 207 11.14 -8.66 -8.65
C MET A 207 11.48 -9.14 -7.24
N ILE A 208 10.51 -9.79 -6.57
CA ILE A 208 10.68 -10.43 -5.27
C ILE A 208 10.20 -11.89 -5.43
N GLN A 209 11.00 -12.86 -5.01
CA GLN A 209 10.58 -14.27 -5.16
C GLN A 209 9.29 -14.54 -4.36
N PRO A 210 8.23 -15.14 -4.94
CA PRO A 210 7.00 -15.46 -4.22
C PRO A 210 7.22 -16.37 -2.99
N ALA A 211 8.24 -17.23 -3.05
CA ALA A 211 8.66 -18.07 -1.92
C ALA A 211 9.28 -17.24 -0.78
N TYR A 212 9.96 -16.14 -1.09
CA TYR A 212 10.42 -15.18 -0.08
C TYR A 212 9.23 -14.44 0.53
N GLU A 213 8.32 -13.92 -0.28
CA GLU A 213 7.13 -13.21 0.22
C GLU A 213 6.30 -14.09 1.14
N SER A 214 6.06 -15.34 0.75
CA SER A 214 5.30 -16.31 1.56
C SER A 214 5.97 -16.59 2.91
N LYS A 215 7.30 -16.76 2.94
CA LYS A 215 8.02 -16.96 4.21
C LYS A 215 8.02 -15.70 5.07
N THR A 216 8.13 -14.52 4.45
CA THR A 216 8.07 -13.23 5.15
C THR A 216 6.70 -13.02 5.79
N ALA A 217 5.62 -13.28 5.05
CA ALA A 217 4.25 -13.21 5.55
C ALA A 217 4.04 -14.11 6.79
N GLN A 218 4.62 -15.32 6.78
CA GLN A 218 4.62 -16.22 7.93
C GLN A 218 5.46 -15.69 9.10
N LYS A 219 6.68 -15.20 8.82
CA LYS A 219 7.60 -14.63 9.82
C LYS A 219 6.93 -13.52 10.64
N ILE A 220 6.20 -12.64 9.98
CA ILE A 220 5.56 -11.48 10.61
C ILE A 220 4.15 -11.79 11.15
N HIS A 221 3.74 -13.06 11.14
CA HIS A 221 2.40 -13.51 11.55
C HIS A 221 1.25 -12.76 10.86
N ALA A 222 1.41 -12.43 9.58
CA ALA A 222 0.41 -11.66 8.85
C ALA A 222 -0.81 -12.49 8.47
N LYS A 223 -1.96 -11.82 8.33
CA LYS A 223 -3.09 -12.34 7.57
C LYS A 223 -2.74 -12.31 6.08
N VAL A 224 -2.66 -13.47 5.45
CA VAL A 224 -2.14 -13.62 4.09
C VAL A 224 -3.26 -13.66 3.05
N THR A 225 -3.08 -12.95 1.95
CA THR A 225 -3.87 -13.09 0.72
C THR A 225 -2.92 -13.28 -0.45
N THR A 226 -3.03 -14.41 -1.14
CA THR A 226 -2.20 -14.68 -2.33
C THR A 226 -2.98 -14.30 -3.59
N VAL A 227 -2.35 -13.52 -4.46
CA VAL A 227 -2.93 -13.00 -5.70
C VAL A 227 -2.08 -13.45 -6.88
N PRO A 228 -2.66 -13.95 -7.99
CA PRO A 228 -1.92 -14.41 -9.17
C PRO A 228 -1.37 -13.25 -10.03
N SER A 229 -0.63 -12.34 -9.39
CA SER A 229 -0.16 -11.06 -9.89
C SER A 229 1.34 -11.03 -10.14
N SER A 230 1.77 -10.12 -11.04
CA SER A 230 3.12 -9.54 -11.07
C SER A 230 3.46 -8.77 -9.79
N HIS A 231 4.59 -8.05 -9.78
CA HIS A 231 5.02 -7.20 -8.67
C HIS A 231 4.08 -6.03 -8.36
N VAL A 232 3.11 -5.71 -9.23
CA VAL A 232 2.18 -4.57 -9.05
C VAL A 232 0.71 -4.99 -8.88
N PRO A 233 0.37 -5.78 -7.84
CA PRO A 233 -1.02 -6.23 -7.63
C PRO A 233 -1.99 -5.07 -7.39
N MET A 234 -1.51 -3.92 -6.92
CA MET A 234 -2.34 -2.72 -6.77
C MET A 234 -2.79 -2.12 -8.11
N VAL A 235 -2.15 -2.51 -9.21
CA VAL A 235 -2.50 -2.10 -10.58
C VAL A 235 -3.27 -3.21 -11.31
N SER A 236 -2.80 -4.46 -11.27
CA SER A 236 -3.41 -5.57 -12.01
C SER A 236 -4.63 -6.17 -11.29
N HIS A 237 -4.62 -6.19 -9.95
CA HIS A 237 -5.65 -6.79 -9.09
C HIS A 237 -6.13 -5.81 -8.00
N PRO A 238 -6.59 -4.60 -8.39
CA PRO A 238 -6.82 -3.52 -7.44
C PRO A 238 -7.98 -3.78 -6.47
N LYS A 239 -8.89 -4.71 -6.81
CA LYS A 239 -10.01 -5.06 -5.93
C LYS A 239 -9.51 -5.86 -4.73
N GLU A 240 -8.73 -6.90 -5.00
CA GLU A 240 -8.15 -7.80 -4.01
C GLU A 240 -7.27 -7.02 -3.03
N VAL A 241 -6.44 -6.11 -3.56
CA VAL A 241 -5.61 -5.23 -2.73
C VAL A 241 -6.44 -4.28 -1.87
N ALA A 242 -7.45 -3.63 -2.45
CA ALA A 242 -8.32 -2.74 -1.69
C ALA A 242 -9.08 -3.48 -0.57
N ASP A 243 -9.57 -4.69 -0.82
CA ASP A 243 -10.30 -5.48 0.16
C ASP A 243 -9.42 -5.82 1.38
N VAL A 244 -8.14 -6.15 1.17
CA VAL A 244 -7.16 -6.38 2.26
C VAL A 244 -6.92 -5.10 3.07
N ILE A 245 -6.72 -3.97 2.40
CA ILE A 245 -6.51 -2.68 3.07
C ILE A 245 -7.74 -2.28 3.88
N ILE A 246 -8.95 -2.48 3.33
CA ILE A 246 -10.20 -2.21 4.04
C ILE A 246 -10.33 -3.13 5.26
N ALA A 247 -10.01 -4.42 5.14
CA ALA A 247 -10.03 -5.35 6.26
C ALA A 247 -9.10 -4.90 7.39
N ALA A 248 -7.88 -4.45 7.06
CA ALA A 248 -6.95 -3.87 8.02
C ALA A 248 -7.50 -2.59 8.67
N ALA A 249 -8.05 -1.67 7.87
CA ALA A 249 -8.63 -0.42 8.37
C ALA A 249 -9.81 -0.63 9.31
N THR A 250 -10.61 -1.68 9.10
CA THR A 250 -11.76 -2.04 9.95
C THR A 250 -11.42 -2.97 11.12
N SER A 251 -10.17 -3.41 11.23
CA SER A 251 -9.73 -4.24 12.34
C SER A 251 -9.69 -3.42 13.65
N ARG A 252 -9.98 -4.12 14.75
CA ARG A 252 -9.97 -3.57 16.11
C ARG A 252 -8.57 -3.58 16.68
#